data_AF-A0A5E4F029-F1
#
_entry.id   AF-A0A5E4F029-F1
#
_cell.length_a   1.000
_cell.length_b   1.000
_cell.length_c   1.000
_cell.angle_alpha   90.00
_cell.angle_beta   90.00
_cell.angle_gamma   90.00
#
_symmetry.space_group_name_H-M   'P 1'
#
loop_
_entity.id
_entity.type
_entity.pdbx_description
1 polymer ?
#
loop_
_entity_poly.entity_id
_entity_poly.type
_entity_poly.pdbx_seq_one_letter_code
_entity_poly.pdbx_strand_id
1 'polypeptide(L)'
;MKKICMTELFALRQLERSCNTRHVETGNSCKKLIESAENKEVVDLGGELMKLTNNSTCKMVMNTSCSENGNEAARIREMMMRTLGLATKVSYGDVLGPLKRLGFWLYGKQLAEVSLEFDELLEEMLKEHEKKGERKELDFMDLLLKVYQDD
;
A
#
# COMPACT_ATOMS: atom_id res chain seq x y z
N MET A 1 9.98 -14.45 3.17
CA MET A 1 9.67 -13.00 3.33
C MET A 1 10.85 -12.13 3.77
N LYS A 2 11.41 -12.25 4.99
CA LYS A 2 12.46 -11.30 5.44
C LYS A 2 13.64 -11.16 4.46
N LYS A 3 14.20 -12.28 3.99
CA LYS A 3 15.34 -12.30 3.06
C LYS A 3 15.00 -11.56 1.75
N ILE A 4 13.93 -11.98 1.06
CA ILE A 4 13.54 -11.40 -0.24
C ILE A 4 13.19 -9.91 -0.13
N CYS A 5 12.53 -9.47 0.94
CA CYS A 5 12.26 -8.04 1.13
C CYS A 5 13.55 -7.23 1.28
N MET A 6 14.54 -7.74 2.00
CA MET A 6 15.81 -7.02 2.21
C MET A 6 16.72 -7.05 0.99
N THR A 7 16.76 -8.17 0.25
CA THR A 7 17.65 -8.34 -0.90
C THR A 7 17.07 -7.80 -2.19
N GLU A 8 15.75 -7.71 -2.30
CA GLU A 8 15.06 -7.24 -3.50
C GLU A 8 14.39 -5.90 -3.25
N LEU A 9 13.28 -5.86 -2.49
CA LEU A 9 12.43 -4.66 -2.35
C LEU A 9 13.16 -3.47 -1.73
N PHE A 10 13.91 -3.70 -0.65
CA PHE A 10 14.65 -2.68 0.09
C PHE A 10 16.15 -2.68 -0.24
N ALA A 11 16.55 -3.33 -1.34
CA ALA A 11 17.90 -3.22 -1.85
C ALA A 11 18.22 -1.77 -2.24
N LEU A 12 19.47 -1.36 -2.07
CA LEU A 12 19.93 0.00 -2.42
C LEU A 12 19.50 0.40 -3.84
N ARG A 13 19.67 -0.51 -4.81
CA ARG A 13 19.26 -0.26 -6.21
C ARG A 13 17.77 0.05 -6.36
N GLN A 14 16.91 -0.68 -5.66
CA GLN A 14 15.46 -0.46 -5.73
C GLN A 14 15.06 0.80 -4.96
N LEU A 15 15.75 1.12 -3.86
CA LEU A 15 15.52 2.35 -3.11
C LEU A 15 15.93 3.62 -3.89
N GLU A 16 17.02 3.54 -4.66
CA GLU A 16 17.43 4.61 -5.58
C GLU A 16 16.42 4.80 -6.70
N ARG A 17 15.96 3.71 -7.33
CA ARG A 17 14.89 3.77 -8.34
C ARG A 17 13.60 4.35 -7.77
N SER A 18 13.20 3.94 -6.56
CA SER A 18 12.02 4.48 -5.90
C SER A 18 12.20 5.92 -5.43
N CYS A 19 13.43 6.41 -5.23
CA CYS A 19 13.71 7.80 -4.93
C CYS A 19 13.24 8.72 -6.07
N ASN A 20 13.57 8.37 -7.31
CA ASN A 20 13.13 9.13 -8.49
C ASN A 20 11.60 9.16 -8.59
N THR A 21 10.95 8.00 -8.43
CA THR A 21 9.49 7.90 -8.41
C THR A 21 8.86 8.77 -7.33
N ARG A 22 9.36 8.69 -6.08
CA ARG A 22 8.85 9.49 -4.96
C ARG A 22 9.01 10.98 -5.22
N HIS A 23 10.11 11.40 -5.83
CA HIS A 23 10.33 12.80 -6.18
C HIS A 23 9.31 13.31 -7.21
N VAL A 24 9.05 12.50 -8.24
CA VAL A 24 8.02 12.81 -9.26
C VAL A 24 6.63 12.88 -8.65
N GLU A 25 6.22 11.87 -7.88
CA GLU A 25 4.90 11.84 -7.25
C GLU A 25 4.72 13.01 -6.26
N THR A 26 5.75 13.31 -5.45
CA THR A 26 5.73 14.45 -4.52
C THR A 26 5.59 15.77 -5.28
N GLY A 27 6.35 15.95 -6.36
CA GLY A 27 6.24 17.14 -7.22
C GLY A 27 4.85 17.31 -7.82
N ASN A 28 4.23 16.21 -8.27
CA ASN A 28 2.87 16.23 -8.80
C ASN A 28 1.84 16.59 -7.72
N SER A 29 1.98 16.05 -6.51
CA SER A 29 1.13 16.42 -5.36
C SER A 29 1.31 17.89 -4.99
N CYS A 30 2.54 18.42 -4.93
CA CYS A 30 2.78 19.83 -4.66
C CYS A 30 2.14 20.74 -5.70
N LYS A 31 2.26 20.42 -6.99
CA LYS A 31 1.63 21.20 -8.08
C LYS A 31 0.12 21.26 -7.91
N LYS A 32 -0.54 20.12 -7.68
CA LYS A 32 -1.99 20.07 -7.44
C LYS A 32 -2.42 20.90 -6.24
N LEU A 33 -1.67 20.83 -5.14
CA LEU A 33 -1.98 21.61 -3.94
C LEU A 33 -1.80 23.12 -4.17
N ILE A 34 -0.80 23.52 -4.96
CA ILE A 34 -0.59 24.93 -5.35
C ILE A 34 -1.75 25.40 -6.23
N GLU A 35 -2.13 24.64 -7.25
CA GLU A 35 -3.27 24.97 -8.13
C GLU A 35 -4.58 25.11 -7.34
N SER A 36 -4.88 24.17 -6.44
CA SER A 36 -6.06 24.28 -5.57
C SER A 36 -5.98 25.48 -4.61
N ALA A 37 -4.79 25.82 -4.11
CA ALA A 37 -4.60 27.01 -3.27
C ALA A 37 -4.83 28.32 -4.05
N GLU A 38 -4.34 28.41 -5.30
CA GLU A 38 -4.59 29.54 -6.20
C GLU A 38 -6.08 29.72 -6.49
N ASN A 39 -6.80 28.60 -6.67
CA ASN A 39 -8.24 28.58 -6.88
C ASN A 39 -9.07 28.71 -5.59
N LYS A 40 -8.41 28.79 -4.42
CA LYS A 40 -9.05 28.84 -3.08
C LYS A 40 -10.00 27.68 -2.81
N GLU A 41 -9.67 26.50 -3.32
CA GLU A 41 -10.44 25.28 -3.13
C GLU A 41 -10.19 24.67 -1.75
N VAL A 42 -11.23 24.05 -1.19
CA VAL A 42 -11.08 23.24 0.03
C VAL A 42 -10.53 21.87 -0.38
N VAL A 43 -9.38 21.49 0.18
CA VAL A 43 -8.70 20.23 -0.13
C VAL A 43 -8.67 19.31 1.09
N ASP A 44 -9.05 18.06 0.90
CA ASP A 44 -8.79 16.97 1.85
C ASP A 44 -7.32 16.54 1.75
N LEU A 45 -6.46 17.18 2.55
CA LEU A 45 -5.03 16.87 2.63
C LEU A 45 -4.77 15.42 3.03
N GLY A 46 -5.61 14.83 3.89
CA GLY A 46 -5.47 13.43 4.28
C GLY A 46 -5.64 12.50 3.08
N GLY A 47 -6.64 12.78 2.25
CA GLY A 47 -6.88 12.07 0.99
C GLY A 47 -5.75 12.21 -0.03
N GLU A 48 -5.24 13.42 -0.23
CA GLU A 48 -4.13 13.67 -1.16
C GLU A 48 -2.82 12.99 -0.72
N LEU A 49 -2.50 13.04 0.58
CA LEU A 49 -1.31 12.35 1.14
C LEU A 49 -1.46 10.83 1.07
N MET A 50 -2.65 10.31 1.30
CA MET A 50 -2.94 8.89 1.17
C MET A 50 -2.77 8.42 -0.28
N LYS A 51 -3.25 9.22 -1.25
CA LYS A 51 -3.06 8.95 -2.67
C LYS A 51 -1.59 8.96 -3.06
N LEU A 52 -0.82 9.95 -2.60
CA LEU A 52 0.63 10.04 -2.81
C LEU A 52 1.36 8.80 -2.27
N THR A 53 1.03 8.38 -1.06
CA THR A 53 1.65 7.23 -0.39
C THR A 53 1.31 5.93 -1.11
N ASN A 54 0.04 5.73 -1.48
CA ASN A 54 -0.40 4.55 -2.21
C ASN A 54 0.25 4.47 -3.58
N ASN A 55 0.25 5.56 -4.35
CA ASN A 55 0.90 5.61 -5.67
C ASN A 55 2.39 5.27 -5.59
N SER A 56 3.11 5.90 -4.63
CA SER A 56 4.53 5.64 -4.43
C SER A 56 4.81 4.18 -4.07
N THR A 57 3.96 3.59 -3.20
CA THR A 57 4.12 2.20 -2.74
C THR A 57 3.77 1.21 -3.85
N CYS A 58 2.65 1.37 -4.54
CA CYS A 58 2.27 0.52 -5.67
C CYS A 58 3.34 0.56 -6.76
N LYS A 59 3.88 1.75 -7.07
CA LYS A 59 4.93 1.88 -8.07
C LYS A 59 6.24 1.22 -7.65
N MET A 60 6.58 1.27 -6.36
CA MET A 60 7.77 0.59 -5.82
C MET A 60 7.62 -0.94 -5.81
N VAL A 61 6.43 -1.45 -5.51
CA VAL A 61 6.18 -2.89 -5.34
C VAL A 61 5.84 -3.58 -6.67
N MET A 62 4.99 -2.96 -7.48
CA MET A 62 4.33 -3.57 -8.65
C MET A 62 4.71 -2.89 -9.96
N ASN A 63 5.50 -1.81 -9.90
CA ASN A 63 5.78 -0.91 -11.03
C ASN A 63 4.51 -0.34 -11.72
N THR A 64 3.34 -0.47 -11.09
CA THR A 64 2.06 0.11 -11.51
C THR A 64 1.65 1.24 -10.59
N SER A 65 0.88 2.19 -11.12
CA SER A 65 0.32 3.28 -10.31
C SER A 65 -1.14 2.97 -9.99
N CYS A 66 -1.46 2.85 -8.70
CA CYS A 66 -2.82 2.62 -8.22
C CYS A 66 -3.81 3.73 -8.61
N SER A 67 -3.34 4.93 -9.00
CA SER A 67 -4.21 6.01 -9.47
C SER A 67 -4.78 5.84 -10.88
N GLU A 68 -4.30 4.89 -11.68
CA GLU A 68 -4.85 4.65 -13.03
C GLU A 68 -6.23 4.01 -12.98
N ASN A 69 -6.53 3.27 -11.91
CA ASN A 69 -7.81 2.60 -11.71
C ASN A 69 -8.53 3.21 -10.49
N GLY A 70 -9.36 4.23 -10.72
CA GLY A 70 -9.98 5.03 -9.65
C GLY A 70 -10.77 4.23 -8.62
N ASN A 71 -11.33 3.08 -9.03
CA ASN A 71 -12.04 2.16 -8.13
C ASN A 71 -11.08 1.46 -7.15
N GLU A 72 -9.91 1.05 -7.63
CA GLU A 72 -8.89 0.36 -6.83
C GLU A 72 -8.23 1.32 -5.82
N ALA A 73 -7.93 2.55 -6.24
CA ALA A 73 -7.43 3.58 -5.34
C ALA A 73 -8.40 3.87 -4.18
N ALA A 74 -9.71 3.89 -4.46
CA ALA A 74 -10.75 4.08 -3.44
C ALA A 74 -10.83 2.87 -2.49
N ARG A 75 -10.80 1.64 -3.03
CA ARG A 75 -10.78 0.39 -2.25
C ARG A 75 -9.59 0.35 -1.28
N ILE A 76 -8.37 0.60 -1.78
CA ILE A 76 -7.15 0.62 -0.95
C ILE A 76 -7.24 1.69 0.15
N ARG A 77 -7.76 2.87 -0.19
CA ARG A 77 -7.96 3.96 0.76
C ARG A 77 -8.92 3.55 1.87
N GLU A 78 -10.06 2.95 1.53
CA GLU A 78 -11.02 2.48 2.52
C GLU A 78 -10.42 1.42 3.44
N MET A 79 -9.77 0.41 2.88
CA MET A 79 -9.11 -0.66 3.64
C MET A 79 -8.08 -0.10 4.63
N MET A 80 -7.21 0.80 4.17
CA MET A 80 -6.19 1.43 5.00
C MET A 80 -6.78 2.30 6.14
N MET A 81 -7.87 3.03 5.88
CA MET A 81 -8.56 3.78 6.94
C MET A 81 -9.18 2.84 7.99
N ARG A 82 -9.79 1.73 7.56
CA ARG A 82 -10.31 0.69 8.46
C ARG A 82 -9.19 0.08 9.29
N THR A 83 -8.05 -0.28 8.68
CA THR A 83 -6.88 -0.81 9.39
C THR A 83 -6.36 0.17 10.43
N LEU A 84 -6.19 1.46 10.09
CA LEU A 84 -5.69 2.45 11.03
C LEU A 84 -6.66 2.66 12.21
N GLY A 85 -7.97 2.69 11.93
CA GLY A 85 -9.00 2.79 12.96
C GLY A 85 -9.01 1.57 13.89
N LEU A 86 -8.83 0.36 13.36
CA LEU A 86 -8.76 -0.88 14.14
C LEU A 86 -7.46 -0.98 14.93
N ALA A 87 -6.31 -0.68 14.33
CA ALA A 87 -5.01 -0.70 14.99
C ALA A 87 -4.98 0.28 16.17
N THR A 88 -5.60 1.44 16.01
CA THR A 88 -5.76 2.43 17.08
C THR A 88 -6.59 1.85 18.23
N LYS A 89 -7.73 1.22 17.95
CA LYS A 89 -8.60 0.58 18.96
C LYS A 89 -7.92 -0.59 19.66
N VAL A 90 -7.19 -1.43 18.93
CA VAL A 90 -6.38 -2.53 19.49
C VAL A 90 -5.30 -1.99 20.41
N SER A 91 -4.62 -0.91 20.01
CA SER A 91 -3.58 -0.27 20.83
C SER A 91 -4.13 0.23 22.16
N TYR A 92 -5.35 0.80 22.18
CA TYR A 92 -6.02 1.15 23.44
C TYR A 92 -6.34 -0.09 24.29
N GLY A 93 -6.74 -1.21 23.68
CA GLY A 93 -6.97 -2.47 24.38
C GLY A 93 -5.71 -3.08 24.99
N ASP A 94 -4.56 -2.93 24.33
CA ASP A 94 -3.26 -3.39 24.81
C ASP A 94 -2.74 -2.58 26.02
N VAL A 95 -3.11 -1.31 26.12
CA VAL A 95 -2.75 -0.43 27.24
C VAL A 95 -3.61 -0.70 28.49
N LEU A 96 -4.83 -1.24 28.34
CA LEU A 96 -5.84 -1.35 29.40
C LEU A 96 -5.87 -2.69 30.17
N GLY A 97 -4.73 -3.40 30.24
CA GLY A 97 -4.58 -4.58 31.12
C GLY A 97 -5.58 -5.71 30.81
N PRO A 98 -6.43 -6.16 31.76
CA PRO A 98 -7.31 -7.33 31.57
C PRO A 98 -8.35 -7.16 30.43
N LEU A 99 -8.61 -5.93 29.97
CA LEU A 99 -9.46 -5.65 28.80
C LEU A 99 -8.82 -6.05 27.46
N LYS A 100 -7.50 -6.32 27.45
CA LYS A 100 -6.75 -6.77 26.26
C LYS A 100 -7.38 -7.98 25.58
N ARG A 101 -7.88 -8.95 26.33
CA ARG A 101 -8.47 -10.18 25.78
C ARG A 101 -9.79 -9.92 25.05
N LEU A 102 -10.59 -8.98 25.56
CA LEU A 102 -11.85 -8.54 24.96
C LEU A 102 -11.60 -7.66 23.72
N GLY A 103 -10.69 -6.69 23.84
CA GLY A 103 -10.30 -5.83 22.71
C GLY A 103 -9.70 -6.64 21.56
N PHE A 104 -8.79 -7.57 21.86
CA PHE A 104 -8.20 -8.46 20.85
C PHE A 104 -9.24 -9.39 20.22
N TRP A 105 -10.19 -9.94 20.99
CA TRP A 105 -11.20 -10.83 20.43
C TRP A 105 -12.16 -10.10 19.48
N LEU A 106 -12.60 -8.90 19.84
CA LEU A 106 -13.53 -8.11 19.02
C LEU A 106 -12.83 -7.49 17.81
N TYR A 107 -11.76 -6.72 18.05
CA TYR A 107 -11.06 -6.01 16.99
C TYR A 107 -10.17 -6.92 16.16
N GLY A 108 -9.69 -8.04 16.72
CA GLY A 108 -8.92 -9.03 15.97
C GLY A 108 -9.72 -9.72 14.87
N LYS A 109 -11.03 -9.96 15.09
CA LYS A 109 -11.92 -10.47 14.01
C LYS A 109 -12.04 -9.46 12.87
N GLN A 110 -12.30 -8.19 13.21
CA GLN A 110 -12.40 -7.12 12.21
C GLN A 110 -11.06 -6.91 11.48
N LEU A 111 -9.93 -7.05 12.19
CA LEU A 111 -8.61 -6.96 11.58
C LEU A 111 -8.35 -8.13 10.64
N ALA A 112 -8.80 -9.34 11.00
CA ALA A 112 -8.71 -10.52 10.12
C ALA A 112 -9.56 -10.37 8.86
N GLU A 113 -10.76 -9.79 8.96
CA GLU A 113 -11.60 -9.47 7.80
C GLU A 113 -10.90 -8.48 6.87
N VAL A 114 -10.33 -7.40 7.39
CA VAL A 114 -9.56 -6.44 6.57
C VAL A 114 -8.29 -7.08 5.99
N SER A 115 -7.63 -7.99 6.72
CA SER A 115 -6.49 -8.74 6.18
C SER A 115 -6.91 -9.62 5.00
N LEU A 116 -8.08 -10.26 5.04
CA LEU A 116 -8.60 -11.04 3.90
C LEU A 116 -8.87 -10.14 2.67
N GLU A 117 -9.36 -8.91 2.88
CA GLU A 117 -9.51 -7.93 1.79
C GLU A 117 -8.15 -7.57 1.17
N PHE A 118 -7.08 -7.46 1.97
CA PHE A 118 -5.72 -7.25 1.47
C PHE A 118 -5.18 -8.46 0.73
N ASP A 119 -5.42 -9.66 1.23
CA ASP A 119 -5.00 -10.90 0.57
C ASP A 119 -5.68 -11.05 -0.81
N GLU A 120 -6.98 -10.76 -0.91
CA GLU A 120 -7.71 -10.78 -2.19
C GLU A 120 -7.14 -9.77 -3.19
N LEU A 121 -6.86 -8.54 -2.74
CA LEU A 121 -6.26 -7.51 -3.58
C LEU A 121 -4.87 -7.93 -4.08
N LEU A 122 -4.02 -8.47 -3.20
CA LEU A 122 -2.68 -8.93 -3.57
C LEU A 122 -2.74 -10.11 -4.55
N GLU A 123 -3.69 -11.02 -4.36
CA GLU A 123 -3.94 -12.16 -5.24
C GLU A 123 -4.40 -11.70 -6.64
N GLU A 124 -5.30 -10.72 -6.73
CA GLU A 124 -5.69 -10.08 -8.00
C GLU A 124 -4.46 -9.51 -8.71
N MET A 125 -3.62 -8.76 -7.99
CA MET A 125 -2.40 -8.16 -8.53
C MET A 125 -1.37 -9.21 -8.99
N LEU A 126 -1.18 -10.29 -8.24
CA LEU A 126 -0.28 -11.40 -8.62
C LEU A 126 -0.76 -12.06 -9.93
N LYS A 127 -2.06 -12.34 -10.05
CA LYS A 127 -2.65 -12.91 -11.28
C LYS A 127 -2.48 -11.99 -12.49
N GLU A 128 -2.57 -10.68 -12.30
CA GLU A 128 -2.28 -9.72 -13.38
C GLU A 128 -0.81 -9.77 -13.83
N HIS A 129 0.12 -9.99 -12.89
CA HIS A 129 1.54 -10.11 -13.20
C HIS A 129 1.84 -11.41 -13.94
N GLU A 130 1.25 -12.53 -13.51
CA GLU A 130 1.39 -13.84 -14.16
C GLU A 130 0.93 -13.81 -15.63
N LYS A 131 -0.20 -13.15 -15.92
CA LYS A 131 -0.74 -13.02 -17.28
C LYS A 131 0.12 -12.17 -18.23
N LYS A 132 0.96 -11.28 -17.70
CA LYS A 132 1.75 -10.32 -18.50
C LYS A 132 3.04 -10.95 -19.09
N GLY A 133 3.37 -12.20 -18.76
CA GLY A 133 4.51 -12.94 -19.33
C GLY A 133 5.88 -12.43 -18.86
N GLU A 134 6.97 -12.97 -19.43
CA GLU A 134 8.33 -12.61 -19.02
C GLU A 134 8.66 -11.13 -19.33
N ARG A 135 8.89 -10.35 -18.26
CA ARG A 135 9.36 -8.97 -18.37
C ARG A 135 10.88 -8.91 -18.28
N LYS A 136 11.49 -8.00 -19.05
CA LYS A 136 12.95 -7.72 -18.97
C LYS A 136 13.35 -7.07 -17.64
N GLU A 137 12.42 -6.36 -17.01
CA GLU A 137 12.61 -5.75 -15.70
C GLU A 137 11.57 -6.31 -14.73
N LEU A 138 12.05 -7.12 -13.78
CA LEU A 138 11.23 -7.76 -12.77
C LEU A 138 10.92 -6.77 -11.65
N ASP A 139 9.66 -6.66 -11.29
CA ASP A 139 9.22 -5.98 -10.08
C ASP A 139 9.14 -6.95 -8.88
N PHE A 140 8.75 -6.45 -7.71
CA PHE A 140 8.70 -7.30 -6.52
C PHE A 140 7.64 -8.39 -6.61
N MET A 141 6.54 -8.15 -7.32
CA MET A 141 5.48 -9.14 -7.54
C MET A 141 5.98 -10.26 -8.46
N ASP A 142 6.71 -9.92 -9.52
CA ASP A 142 7.35 -10.90 -10.40
C ASP A 142 8.36 -11.77 -9.63
N LEU A 143 9.10 -11.18 -8.69
CA LEU A 143 10.07 -11.90 -7.85
C LEU A 143 9.37 -12.83 -6.84
N LEU A 144 8.23 -12.41 -6.27
CA LEU A 144 7.43 -13.28 -5.41
C LEU A 144 6.89 -14.48 -6.18
N LEU A 145 6.40 -14.27 -7.41
CA LEU A 145 5.94 -15.36 -8.29
C LEU A 145 7.06 -16.34 -8.63
N LYS A 146 8.27 -15.85 -8.93
CA LYS A 146 9.43 -16.72 -9.19
C LYS A 146 9.78 -17.59 -7.99
N VAL A 147 9.85 -16.99 -6.80
CA VAL A 147 10.13 -17.75 -5.58
C VAL A 147 9.04 -18.78 -5.30
N TYR A 148 7.77 -18.47 -5.59
CA TYR A 148 6.67 -19.43 -5.44
C TYR A 148 6.75 -20.60 -6.44
N GLN A 149 7.26 -20.37 -7.66
CA GLN A 149 7.40 -21.40 -8.70
C GLN A 149 8.66 -22.28 -8.51
N ASP A 150 9.67 -21.78 -7.81
CA ASP A 150 10.91 -22.49 -7.51
C ASP A 150 10.83 -23.42 -6.27
N ASP A 151 9.73 -23.34 -5.50
CA ASP A 151 9.37 -24.24 -4.38
C ASP A 151 8.45 -25.39 -4.85
#